data_AF-A0A1F6ILB8-F1
#
_entry.id   AF-A0A1F6ILB8-F1
#
_cell.length_a   1.000
_cell.length_b   1.000
_cell.length_c   1.000
_cell.angle_alpha   90.00
_cell.angle_beta   90.00
_cell.angle_gamma   90.00
#
_symmetry.space_group_name_H-M   'P 1'
#
loop_
_entity.id
_entity.type
_entity.pdbx_description
1 polymer ?
#
loop_
_entity_poly.entity_id
_entity_poly.type
_entity_poly.pdbx_seq_one_letter_code
_entity_poly.pdbx_strand_id
1 'polypeptide(L)'
;MKKHQILIALIILSVMGLIVTRTAVLNNLSIAGLKLGKIQTELDSVRLENSRLKKELLKLSSLNYISSQASLLGFVEGKGNFTFNKPIPLAIKQ
;
A
#
# COMPACT_ATOMS: atom_id res chain seq x y z
N MET A 1 1.69 34.63 -56.86
CA MET A 1 2.80 34.60 -55.86
C MET A 1 2.32 34.76 -54.41
N LYS A 2 1.46 35.75 -54.08
CA LYS A 2 0.98 35.99 -52.70
C LYS A 2 0.26 34.79 -52.04
N LYS A 3 -0.54 34.02 -52.80
CA LYS A 3 -1.22 32.81 -52.28
C LYS A 3 -0.26 31.73 -51.78
N HIS A 4 0.86 31.53 -52.46
CA HIS A 4 1.87 30.55 -52.04
C HIS A 4 2.65 31.05 -50.81
N GLN A 5 2.92 32.36 -50.72
CA GLN A 5 3.53 32.96 -49.54
C GLN A 5 2.65 32.83 -48.29
N ILE A 6 1.33 33.00 -48.42
CA ILE A 6 0.37 32.80 -47.32
C ILE A 6 0.36 31.34 -46.86
N LEU A 7 0.39 30.40 -47.80
CA LEU A 7 0.39 28.97 -47.48
C LEU A 7 1.67 28.55 -46.75
N ILE A 8 2.82 29.06 -47.19
CA ILE A 8 4.12 28.85 -46.52
C ILE A 8 4.10 29.45 -45.12
N ALA A 9 3.60 30.69 -44.96
CA ALA A 9 3.51 31.34 -43.65
C ALA A 9 2.62 30.55 -42.68
N LEU A 10 1.51 29.99 -43.16
CA LEU A 10 0.60 29.18 -42.36
C LEU A 10 1.25 27.86 -41.91
N ILE A 11 2.02 27.21 -42.78
CA ILE A 11 2.79 26.01 -42.43
C ILE A 11 3.83 26.33 -41.36
N ILE A 12 4.58 27.42 -41.51
CA ILE A 12 5.58 27.84 -40.52
C ILE A 12 4.92 28.13 -39.17
N LEU A 13 3.80 28.84 -39.17
CA LEU A 13 3.01 29.12 -37.96
C LEU A 13 2.54 27.82 -37.30
N SER A 14 2.03 26.87 -38.08
CA SER A 14 1.58 25.57 -37.58
C SER A 14 2.73 24.78 -36.96
N VAL A 15 3.91 24.77 -37.58
CA VAL A 15 5.09 24.08 -37.06
C VAL A 15 5.55 24.73 -35.75
N MET A 16 5.60 26.06 -35.68
CA MET A 16 5.89 26.76 -34.44
C MET A 16 4.90 26.42 -33.32
N GLY A 17 3.60 26.43 -33.62
CA GLY A 17 2.56 26.05 -32.65
C GLY A 17 2.75 24.62 -32.13
N LEU A 18 3.08 23.68 -33.02
CA LEU A 18 3.34 22.29 -32.64
C LEU A 18 4.57 22.16 -31.72
N ILE A 19 5.63 22.92 -31.98
CA ILE A 19 6.86 22.90 -31.16
C ILE A 19 6.56 23.43 -29.75
N VAL A 20 5.85 24.55 -29.65
CA VAL A 20 5.51 25.15 -28.35
C VAL A 20 4.62 24.23 -27.53
N THR A 21 3.55 23.70 -28.14
CA THR A 21 2.63 22.76 -27.46
C THR A 21 3.34 21.50 -27.02
N ARG A 22 4.15 20.88 -27.89
CA ARG A 22 4.96 19.70 -27.55
C ARG A 22 5.87 19.96 -26.35
N THR A 23 6.56 21.09 -26.34
CA THR A 23 7.49 21.45 -25.27
C THR A 23 6.75 21.69 -23.94
N ALA A 24 5.60 22.37 -23.98
CA ALA A 24 4.76 22.59 -22.81
C ALA A 24 4.23 21.27 -22.22
N VAL A 25 3.82 20.32 -23.07
CA VAL A 25 3.36 19.00 -22.63
C VAL A 25 4.51 18.19 -22.00
N LEU A 26 5.68 18.15 -22.64
CA LEU A 26 6.85 17.43 -22.14
C LEU A 26 7.32 17.94 -20.77
N ASN A 27 7.35 19.27 -20.58
CA ASN A 27 7.74 19.85 -19.31
C ASN A 27 6.75 19.50 -18.18
N ASN A 28 5.45 19.58 -18.46
CA ASN A 28 4.43 19.20 -17.48
C ASN A 28 4.47 17.69 -17.18
N LEU A 29 4.64 16.85 -18.20
CA LEU A 29 4.73 15.40 -18.03
C LEU A 29 5.96 14.99 -17.21
N SER A 30 7.10 15.65 -17.43
CA SER A 30 8.35 15.40 -16.68
C SER A 30 8.20 15.75 -15.20
N ILE A 31 7.62 16.92 -14.89
CA ILE A 31 7.38 17.35 -13.51
C ILE A 31 6.36 16.44 -12.80
N ALA A 32 5.27 16.10 -13.49
CA ALA A 32 4.25 15.20 -12.98
C ALA A 32 4.79 13.79 -12.76
N GLY A 33 5.60 13.26 -13.69
CA GLY A 33 6.23 11.95 -13.60
C GLY A 33 7.20 11.84 -12.43
N LEU A 34 8.03 12.87 -12.21
CA LEU A 34 8.93 12.92 -11.06
C LEU A 34 8.16 12.98 -9.72
N LYS A 35 7.09 13.78 -9.65
CA LYS A 35 6.25 13.86 -8.45
C LYS A 35 5.53 12.55 -8.19
N LEU A 36 4.98 11.93 -9.22
CA LEU A 36 4.31 10.64 -9.14
C LEU A 36 5.28 9.53 -8.72
N GLY A 37 6.51 9.52 -9.26
CA GLY A 37 7.56 8.57 -8.87
C GLY A 37 7.94 8.68 -7.40
N LYS A 38 8.07 9.90 -6.87
CA LYS A 38 8.32 10.13 -5.43
C LYS A 38 7.18 9.60 -4.57
N ILE A 39 5.94 9.93 -4.91
CA ILE A 39 4.75 9.46 -4.18
C ILE A 39 4.67 7.93 -4.22
N GLN A 40 4.95 7.33 -5.38
CA GLN A 40 4.94 5.86 -5.53
C GLN A 40 6.00 5.20 -4.64
N THR A 41 7.20 5.79 -4.57
CA THR A 41 8.29 5.27 -3.74
C THR A 41 7.94 5.35 -2.25
N GLU A 42 7.33 6.44 -1.81
CA GLU A 42 6.86 6.62 -0.44
C GLU A 42 5.69 5.68 -0.09
N LEU A 43 4.78 5.47 -1.04
CA LEU A 43 3.69 4.51 -0.87
C LEU A 43 4.22 3.07 -0.70
N ASP A 44 5.23 2.70 -1.48
CA ASP A 44 5.80 1.36 -1.43
C ASP A 44 6.62 1.13 -0.15
N SER A 45 7.32 2.15 0.37
CA SER A 45 7.99 2.04 1.67
C SER A 45 6.99 1.83 2.81
N VAL A 46 5.90 2.59 2.84
CA VAL A 46 4.83 2.47 3.84
C VAL A 46 4.13 1.10 3.75
N ARG A 47 3.91 0.58 2.55
CA ARG A 47 3.35 -0.77 2.36
C ARG A 47 4.28 -1.86 2.87
N LEU A 48 5.58 -1.71 2.63
CA LEU A 48 6.58 -2.66 3.08
C LEU A 48 6.67 -2.66 4.61
N GLU A 49 6.66 -1.48 5.23
CA GLU A 49 6.61 -1.33 6.68
C GLU A 49 5.35 -1.97 7.29
N ASN A 50 4.17 -1.70 6.73
CA ASN A 50 2.92 -2.33 7.17
C ASN A 50 2.97 -3.86 7.05
N SER A 51 3.56 -4.39 5.99
CA SER A 51 3.74 -5.83 5.81
C SER A 51 4.67 -6.42 6.89
N ARG A 52 5.77 -5.73 7.21
CA ARG A 52 6.69 -6.12 8.29
C ARG A 52 5.98 -6.11 9.65
N LEU A 53 5.30 -5.02 9.99
CA LEU A 53 4.54 -4.86 11.22
C LEU A 53 3.47 -5.95 11.37
N LYS A 54 2.75 -6.26 10.29
CA LYS A 54 1.76 -7.34 10.29
C LYS A 54 2.38 -8.71 10.58
N LYS A 55 3.56 -9.00 10.00
CA LYS A 55 4.28 -10.25 10.29
C LYS A 55 4.74 -10.31 11.75
N GLU A 56 5.25 -9.21 12.28
CA GLU A 56 5.65 -9.11 13.69
C GLU A 56 4.44 -9.31 14.61
N LEU A 57 3.31 -8.66 14.33
CA LEU A 57 2.09 -8.82 15.10
C LEU A 57 1.57 -10.27 15.07
N LEU A 58 1.59 -10.93 13.91
CA LEU A 58 1.22 -12.34 13.80
C LEU A 58 2.18 -13.25 14.57
N LYS A 59 3.48 -12.94 14.54
CA LYS A 59 4.49 -13.68 15.32
C LYS A 59 4.22 -13.53 16.83
N LEU A 60 4.01 -12.30 17.30
CA LEU A 60 3.77 -11.99 18.71
C LEU A 60 2.43 -12.54 19.22
N SER A 61 1.39 -12.52 18.39
CA SER A 61 0.08 -13.10 18.71
C SER A 61 0.01 -14.62 18.51
N SER A 62 1.06 -15.24 17.98
CA SER A 62 1.07 -16.69 17.82
C SER A 62 1.04 -17.37 19.20
N LEU A 63 0.21 -18.41 19.32
CA LEU A 63 0.09 -19.19 20.55
C LEU A 63 1.44 -19.78 20.98
N ASN A 64 2.31 -20.11 20.03
CA ASN A 64 3.67 -20.57 20.31
C ASN A 64 4.52 -19.49 20.99
N TYR A 65 4.47 -18.25 20.50
CA TYR A 65 5.21 -17.15 21.12
C TYR A 65 4.67 -16.85 22.51
N ILE A 66 3.34 -16.79 22.67
CA ILE A 66 2.69 -16.56 23.97
C ILE A 66 3.04 -17.68 24.96
N SER A 67 2.94 -18.95 24.54
CA SER A 67 3.29 -20.11 25.35
C SER A 67 4.77 -20.10 25.77
N SER A 68 5.67 -19.78 24.84
CA SER A 68 7.10 -19.65 25.13
C SER A 68 7.39 -18.52 26.14
N GLN A 69 6.76 -17.35 25.98
CA GLN A 69 6.91 -16.25 26.94
C GLN A 69 6.30 -16.60 28.30
N ALA A 70 5.14 -17.25 28.33
CA ALA A 70 4.53 -17.72 29.57
C ALA A 70 5.45 -18.71 30.30
N SER A 71 6.07 -19.65 29.58
CA SER A 71 7.05 -20.58 30.15
C SER A 71 8.28 -19.87 30.70
N LEU A 72 8.81 -18.84 30.02
CA LEU A 72 9.93 -18.03 30.52
C LEU A 72 9.58 -17.25 31.79
N LEU A 73 8.34 -16.78 31.90
CA LEU A 73 7.81 -16.12 33.10
C LEU A 73 7.47 -17.10 34.24
N GLY A 74 7.73 -18.40 34.06
CA GLY A 74 7.51 -19.43 35.07
C GLY A 74 6.08 -19.97 35.13
N PHE A 75 5.22 -19.62 34.16
CA PHE A 75 3.91 -20.26 34.03
C PHE A 75 4.09 -21.69 33.51
N VAL A 76 3.52 -22.64 34.24
CA VAL A 76 3.52 -24.07 33.90
C VAL A 76 2.18 -24.43 33.26
N GLU A 77 2.24 -25.27 32.24
CA GLU A 77 1.05 -25.74 31.53
C GLU A 77 0.16 -26.53 32.50
N GLY A 78 -1.04 -26.01 32.76
CA GLY A 78 -2.01 -26.66 33.62
C GLY A 78 -2.53 -27.92 32.93
N LYS A 79 -2.01 -29.09 33.30
CA LYS A 79 -2.51 -30.42 32.88
C LYS A 79 -3.88 -30.76 33.52
N GLY A 80 -4.78 -29.78 33.56
CA GLY A 80 -6.12 -29.95 34.09
C GLY A 80 -6.95 -30.75 33.10
N ASN A 81 -7.24 -32.01 33.44
CA ASN A 81 -8.35 -32.73 32.81
C ASN A 81 -9.63 -31.95 33.16
N PHE A 82 -10.24 -31.29 32.17
CA PHE A 82 -11.55 -30.67 32.33
C PHE A 82 -12.61 -31.78 32.37
N THR A 83 -12.72 -32.45 33.52
CA THR A 83 -13.87 -33.31 33.79
C THR A 83 -14.97 -32.44 34.35
N PHE A 84 -16.03 -32.23 33.56
CA PHE A 84 -17.27 -31.64 34.06
C PHE A 84 -17.89 -32.63 35.04
N ASN A 85 -17.52 -32.53 36.32
CA ASN A 85 -17.97 -33.46 37.35
C ASN A 85 -19.47 -33.32 37.67
N LYS A 86 -20.12 -32.29 37.12
CA LYS A 86 -21.57 -32.07 37.22
C LYS A 86 -22.10 -31.57 35.87
N PRO A 87 -23.14 -32.20 35.31
CA PRO A 87 -23.83 -31.64 34.16
C PRO A 87 -24.45 -30.29 34.58
N ILE A 88 -23.98 -29.21 33.98
CA ILE A 88 -24.59 -27.89 34.14
C ILE A 88 -25.89 -27.95 33.33
N PRO A 89 -27.07 -27.70 33.93
CA PRO A 89 -28.32 -27.77 33.19
C PRO A 89 -28.31 -26.72 32.08
N LEU A 90 -28.33 -27.18 30.83
CA LEU A 90 -28.49 -26.34 29.66
C LEU A 90 -29.90 -25.75 29.73
N ALA A 91 -29.97 -24.45 30.04
CA ALA A 91 -31.12 -23.55 29.98
C ALA A 91 -32.52 -24.19 30.11
N ILE A 92 -33.18 -23.95 31.24
CA ILE A 92 -34.62 -24.16 31.39
C ILE A 92 -35.31 -23.34 30.29
N LYS A 93 -35.99 -24.04 29.38
CA LYS A 93 -36.82 -23.47 28.33
C LYS A 93 -37.91 -22.60 28.99
N GLN A 94 -37.81 -21.28 28.86
CA GLN A 94 -38.95 -20.37 29.05
C GLN A 94 -39.66 -20.22 27.71
#